data_AF-A0A4P8IWK1-F1
#
_entry.id   AF-A0A4P8IWK1-F1
#
_cell.length_a   1.000
_cell.length_b   1.000
_cell.length_c   1.000
_cell.angle_alpha   90.00
_cell.angle_beta   90.00
_cell.angle_gamma   90.00
#
_symmetry.space_group_name_H-M   'P 1'
#
loop_
_entity.id
_entity.type
_entity.pdbx_description
1 polymer ?
#
loop_
_entity_poly.entity_id
_entity_poly.type
_entity_poly.pdbx_seq_one_letter_code
_entity_poly.pdbx_strand_id
1 'polypeptide(L)'
;MSSTPRQLVDCAAAMLQGATDEPQFRAICSRAYYAAFHAANEFHNALPAPGSVGNANGRHEQLIAQLANPQISKNNKRYHVSQALSKSLRPLIAARVLADYEIHLSVDAATAASTVTGADTLITKAV
;
A
#
# COMPACT_ATOMS: atom_id res chain seq x y z
N MET A 1 -21.99 -5.55 1.92
CA MET A 1 -21.30 -4.27 2.19
C MET A 1 -19.81 -4.48 1.93
N SER A 2 -19.14 -3.59 1.20
CA SER A 2 -17.69 -3.66 0.95
C SER A 2 -16.95 -2.68 1.85
N SER A 3 -15.76 -3.04 2.32
CA SER A 3 -14.91 -2.17 3.13
C SER A 3 -14.17 -1.13 2.26
N THR A 4 -13.99 0.09 2.76
CA THR A 4 -13.15 1.11 2.13
C THR A 4 -11.68 0.95 2.52
N PRO A 5 -10.73 1.50 1.74
CA PRO A 5 -9.32 1.56 2.14
C PRO A 5 -9.12 2.15 3.54
N ARG A 6 -9.89 3.20 3.87
CA ARG A 6 -9.85 3.87 5.17
C ARG A 6 -10.26 2.92 6.31
N GLN A 7 -11.37 2.21 6.15
CA GLN A 7 -11.80 1.21 7.13
C GLN A 7 -10.78 0.08 7.32
N LEU A 8 -10.06 -0.32 6.27
CA LEU A 8 -9.03 -1.35 6.37
C LEU A 8 -7.84 -0.89 7.23
N VAL A 9 -7.32 0.31 7.01
CA VAL A 9 -6.18 0.82 7.80
C VAL A 9 -6.58 1.19 9.22
N ASP A 10 -7.77 1.76 9.44
CA ASP A 10 -8.26 2.08 10.78
C ASP A 10 -8.40 0.81 11.63
N CYS A 11 -8.88 -0.27 11.01
CA CYS A 11 -9.02 -1.53 11.69
C CYS A 11 -7.66 -2.25 11.87
N ALA A 12 -6.66 -2.01 11.02
CA ALA A 12 -5.28 -2.45 11.27
C ALA A 12 -4.64 -1.67 12.42
N ALA A 13 -4.88 -0.36 12.51
CA ALA A 13 -4.45 0.48 13.62
C ALA A 13 -5.09 0.06 14.95
N ALA A 14 -6.36 -0.32 14.93
CA ALA A 14 -7.05 -0.85 16.11
C ALA A 14 -6.45 -2.19 16.59
N MET A 15 -6.12 -3.10 15.66
CA MET A 15 -5.41 -4.34 16.01
C MET A 15 -4.06 -4.07 16.66
N LEU A 16 -3.31 -3.09 16.15
CA LEU A 16 -1.98 -2.75 16.64
C LEU A 16 -1.97 -2.36 18.12
N GLN A 17 -3.03 -1.72 18.64
CA GLN A 17 -3.11 -1.30 20.05
C GLN A 17 -3.12 -2.47 21.04
N GLY A 18 -3.56 -3.65 20.62
CA GLY A 18 -3.66 -4.85 21.47
C GLY A 18 -2.75 -6.00 21.03
N ALA A 19 -1.88 -5.78 20.05
CA ALA A 19 -1.05 -6.84 19.50
C ALA A 19 0.15 -7.13 20.42
N THR A 20 0.33 -8.39 20.79
CA THR A 20 1.39 -8.87 21.68
C THR A 20 2.26 -9.95 21.06
N ASP A 21 1.86 -10.51 19.92
CA ASP A 21 2.56 -11.61 19.28
C ASP A 21 2.79 -11.42 17.77
N GLU A 22 3.71 -12.23 17.26
CA GLU A 22 4.21 -12.21 15.88
C GLU A 22 3.08 -12.47 14.84
N PRO A 23 2.18 -13.45 15.03
CA PRO A 23 1.04 -13.64 14.11
C PRO A 23 0.13 -12.42 13.99
N GLN A 24 -0.12 -11.71 15.09
CA GLN A 24 -0.90 -10.47 15.05
C GLN A 24 -0.19 -9.38 14.24
N PHE A 25 1.13 -9.23 14.40
CA PHE A 25 1.91 -8.28 13.61
C PHE A 25 1.86 -8.58 12.11
N ARG A 26 1.91 -9.86 11.70
CA ARG A 26 1.72 -10.27 10.30
C ARG A 26 0.36 -9.86 9.76
N ALA A 27 -0.71 -10.15 10.50
CA ALA A 27 -2.07 -9.80 10.10
C ALA A 27 -2.25 -8.27 9.95
N ILE A 28 -1.62 -7.48 10.81
CA ILE A 28 -1.59 -6.02 10.72
C ILE A 28 -0.89 -5.57 9.44
N CYS A 29 0.32 -6.08 9.15
CA CYS A 29 1.07 -5.74 7.93
C CYS A 29 0.28 -6.03 6.65
N SER A 30 -0.32 -7.23 6.56
CA SER A 30 -1.12 -7.62 5.40
C SER A 30 -2.30 -6.66 5.20
N ARG A 31 -3.05 -6.37 6.27
CA ARG A 31 -4.24 -5.53 6.19
C ARG A 31 -3.94 -4.07 5.88
N ALA A 32 -2.90 -3.51 6.50
CA ALA A 32 -2.42 -2.16 6.22
C ALA A 32 -1.93 -2.05 4.75
N TYR A 33 -1.23 -3.06 4.24
CA TYR A 33 -0.83 -3.08 2.84
C TYR A 33 -2.02 -3.07 1.88
N TYR A 34 -3.02 -3.94 2.08
CA TYR A 34 -4.18 -3.97 1.20
C TYR A 34 -4.98 -2.67 1.24
N ALA A 35 -5.07 -2.01 2.40
CA ALA A 35 -5.63 -0.67 2.51
C ALA A 35 -4.91 0.32 1.57
N ALA A 36 -3.58 0.37 1.65
CA ALA A 36 -2.76 1.24 0.81
C ALA A 36 -2.86 0.88 -0.68
N PHE A 37 -2.84 -0.41 -1.01
CA PHE A 37 -2.98 -0.90 -2.38
C PHE A 37 -4.31 -0.47 -3.00
N HIS A 38 -5.43 -0.62 -2.29
CA HIS A 38 -6.74 -0.25 -2.81
C HIS A 38 -6.86 1.26 -3.01
N ALA A 39 -6.40 2.09 -2.07
CA ALA A 39 -6.39 3.54 -2.26
C ALA A 39 -5.51 3.98 -3.44
N ALA A 40 -4.32 3.40 -3.59
CA ALA A 40 -3.45 3.69 -4.72
C ALA A 40 -4.08 3.26 -6.06
N ASN A 41 -4.77 2.11 -6.08
CA ASN A 41 -5.45 1.59 -7.24
C ASN A 41 -6.66 2.47 -7.62
N GLU A 42 -7.44 2.92 -6.65
CA GLU A 42 -8.53 3.88 -6.86
C GLU A 42 -8.01 5.20 -7.45
N PHE A 43 -6.94 5.75 -6.89
CA PHE A 43 -6.27 6.94 -7.43
C PHE A 43 -5.82 6.72 -8.88
N HIS A 44 -5.16 5.60 -9.18
CA HIS A 44 -4.69 5.27 -10.52
C HIS A 44 -5.84 5.15 -11.52
N ASN A 45 -6.92 4.45 -11.15
CA ASN A 45 -8.08 4.26 -12.02
C ASN A 45 -8.84 5.55 -12.30
N ALA A 46 -8.72 6.55 -11.42
CA ALA A 46 -9.27 7.87 -11.63
C ALA A 46 -8.40 8.78 -12.54
N LEU A 47 -7.22 8.33 -13.00
CA LEU A 47 -6.39 9.11 -13.94
C LEU A 47 -7.01 9.09 -15.35
N PRO A 48 -6.87 10.18 -16.12
CA PRO A 48 -7.33 10.23 -17.53
C PRO A 48 -6.72 9.17 -18.45
N ALA A 49 -5.50 8.71 -18.14
CA ALA A 49 -4.82 7.65 -18.86
C ALA A 49 -4.07 6.75 -17.86
N PRO A 50 -4.12 5.42 -18.02
CA PRO A 50 -3.40 4.50 -17.16
C PRO A 50 -1.89 4.68 -17.33
N GLY A 51 -1.13 4.37 -16.28
CA GLY A 51 0.33 4.31 -16.38
C GLY A 51 0.81 3.12 -17.21
N SER A 52 2.09 3.14 -17.57
CA SER A 52 2.76 2.02 -18.26
C SER A 52 3.22 0.95 -17.28
N VAL A 53 2.99 -0.33 -17.61
CA VAL A 53 3.46 -1.49 -16.83
C VAL A 53 4.91 -1.90 -17.15
N GLY A 54 5.42 -1.56 -18.34
CA GLY A 54 6.70 -2.07 -18.82
C GLY A 54 6.78 -3.61 -18.74
N ASN A 55 7.80 -4.13 -18.07
CA ASN A 55 8.02 -5.56 -17.88
C ASN A 55 7.51 -6.09 -16.52
N ALA A 56 6.72 -5.30 -15.78
CA ALA A 56 6.24 -5.67 -14.45
C ALA A 56 5.22 -6.82 -14.51
N ASN A 57 5.33 -7.77 -13.58
CA ASN A 57 4.50 -8.97 -13.56
C ASN A 57 3.68 -9.08 -12.28
N GLY A 58 2.46 -9.59 -12.40
CA GLY A 58 1.54 -9.67 -11.28
C GLY A 58 0.91 -8.33 -10.91
N ARG A 59 -0.28 -8.38 -10.31
CA ARG A 59 -1.14 -7.21 -10.06
C ARG A 59 -0.47 -6.11 -9.23
N HIS A 60 0.32 -6.51 -8.22
CA HIS A 60 0.93 -5.57 -7.28
C HIS A 60 2.09 -4.79 -7.91
N GLU A 61 2.99 -5.48 -8.61
CA GLU A 61 4.10 -4.82 -9.29
C GLU A 61 3.60 -3.98 -10.46
N GLN A 62 2.59 -4.47 -11.20
CA GLN A 62 1.97 -3.71 -12.28
C GLN A 62 1.41 -2.38 -11.77
N LEU A 63 0.63 -2.36 -10.69
CA LEU A 63 0.12 -1.10 -10.14
C LEU A 63 1.26 -0.15 -9.74
N ILE A 64 2.30 -0.65 -9.06
CA ILE A 64 3.45 0.17 -8.66
C ILE A 64 4.16 0.72 -9.90
N ALA A 65 4.33 -0.07 -10.96
CA ALA A 65 4.94 0.35 -12.22
C ALA A 65 4.10 1.41 -12.94
N GLN A 66 2.78 1.23 -13.00
CA GLN A 66 1.86 2.20 -13.60
C GLN A 66 1.89 3.53 -12.83
N LEU A 67 1.88 3.47 -11.49
CA LEU A 67 1.98 4.66 -10.65
C LEU A 67 3.33 5.37 -10.82
N ALA A 68 4.42 4.63 -11.01
CA ALA A 68 5.75 5.18 -11.25
C ALA A 68 5.89 5.81 -12.65
N ASN A 69 5.15 5.28 -13.63
CA ASN A 69 5.18 5.69 -15.03
C ASN A 69 3.81 6.19 -15.53
N PRO A 70 3.25 7.26 -14.93
CA PRO A 70 1.96 7.80 -15.33
C PRO A 70 2.05 8.39 -16.74
N GLN A 71 1.04 8.15 -17.58
CA GLN A 71 0.96 8.63 -18.96
C GLN A 71 0.26 10.00 -19.08
N ILE A 72 0.02 10.68 -17.96
CA ILE A 72 -0.54 12.03 -17.93
C ILE A 72 0.56 13.09 -18.02
N SER A 73 0.19 14.33 -18.36
CA SER A 73 1.16 15.44 -18.44
C SER A 73 1.85 15.70 -17.10
N LYS A 74 3.16 15.99 -17.13
CA LYS A 74 3.94 16.40 -15.95
C LYS A 74 3.42 17.70 -15.31
N ASN A 75 2.74 18.55 -16.08
CA ASN A 75 2.12 19.77 -15.55
C ASN A 75 0.84 19.48 -14.75
N ASN A 76 0.28 18.27 -14.86
CA ASN A 76 -0.81 17.84 -14.01
C ASN A 76 -0.26 17.41 -12.64
N LYS A 77 -0.71 18.05 -11.56
CA LYS A 77 -0.27 17.75 -10.18
C LYS A 77 -0.39 16.26 -9.82
N ARG A 78 -1.39 15.55 -10.39
CA ARG A 78 -1.60 14.11 -10.18
C ARG A 78 -0.44 13.25 -10.72
N TYR A 79 0.37 13.76 -11.64
CA TYR A 79 1.58 13.08 -12.11
C TYR A 79 2.55 12.83 -10.95
N HIS A 80 2.82 13.87 -10.16
CA HIS A 80 3.74 13.77 -9.02
C HIS A 80 3.14 12.99 -7.86
N VAL A 81 1.82 13.10 -7.65
CA VAL A 81 1.12 12.25 -6.67
C VAL A 81 1.26 10.77 -7.05
N SER A 82 1.01 10.41 -8.32
CA SER A 82 1.18 9.04 -8.83
C SER A 82 2.58 8.50 -8.51
N GLN A 83 3.62 9.26 -8.85
CA GLN A 83 4.99 8.84 -8.56
C GLN A 83 5.27 8.71 -7.05
N ALA A 84 4.75 9.63 -6.23
CA ALA A 84 4.90 9.56 -4.79
C ALA A 84 4.22 8.31 -4.20
N LEU A 85 3.00 7.98 -4.66
CA LEU A 85 2.28 6.77 -4.27
C LEU A 85 3.07 5.51 -4.63
N SER A 86 3.69 5.46 -5.82
CA SER A 86 4.54 4.33 -6.22
C SER A 86 5.71 4.11 -5.25
N LYS A 87 6.33 5.20 -4.78
CA LYS A 87 7.45 5.14 -3.83
C LYS A 87 6.98 4.71 -2.44
N SER A 88 5.83 5.20 -2.01
CA SER A 88 5.22 4.84 -0.72
C SER A 88 4.72 3.39 -0.67
N LEU A 89 4.29 2.79 -1.79
CA LEU A 89 3.85 1.39 -1.81
C LEU A 89 4.99 0.37 -1.65
N ARG A 90 6.21 0.70 -2.11
CA ARG A 90 7.35 -0.23 -2.12
C ARG A 90 7.72 -0.80 -0.74
N PRO A 91 7.89 0.00 0.33
CA PRO A 91 8.15 -0.56 1.65
C PRO A 91 6.95 -1.37 2.18
N LEU A 92 5.72 -0.99 1.84
CA LEU A 92 4.51 -1.68 2.33
C LEU A 92 4.34 -3.07 1.71
N ILE A 93 4.60 -3.22 0.40
CA ILE A 93 4.56 -4.55 -0.22
C ILE A 93 5.67 -5.44 0.32
N ALA A 94 6.86 -4.90 0.60
CA ALA A 94 7.94 -5.68 1.21
C ALA A 94 7.54 -6.20 2.60
N ALA A 95 6.95 -5.33 3.44
CA ALA A 95 6.42 -5.73 4.74
C ALA A 95 5.31 -6.80 4.62
N ARG A 96 4.44 -6.68 3.62
CA ARG A 96 3.41 -7.69 3.36
C ARG A 96 3.99 -9.01 2.88
N VAL A 97 5.01 -9.01 2.02
CA VAL A 97 5.68 -10.23 1.56
C VAL A 97 6.34 -10.94 2.74
N LEU A 98 7.07 -10.19 3.58
CA LEU A 98 7.64 -10.70 4.82
C LEU A 98 6.55 -11.33 5.72
N ALA A 99 5.42 -10.64 5.88
CA ALA A 99 4.31 -11.08 6.73
C ALA A 99 3.56 -12.32 6.20
N ASP A 100 3.32 -12.42 4.90
CA ASP A 100 2.45 -13.45 4.34
C ASP A 100 3.19 -14.68 3.81
N TYR A 101 4.47 -14.54 3.41
CA TYR A 101 5.20 -15.62 2.71
C TYR A 101 6.48 -16.05 3.42
N GLU A 102 7.18 -15.14 4.09
CA GLU A 102 8.46 -15.46 4.75
C GLU A 102 8.23 -15.97 6.19
N ILE A 103 7.62 -17.16 6.32
CA ILE A 103 7.19 -17.70 7.62
C ILE A 103 8.34 -17.99 8.58
N HIS A 104 9.56 -18.13 8.05
CA HIS A 104 10.77 -18.43 8.81
C HIS A 104 11.50 -17.17 9.30
N LEU A 105 11.10 -16.00 8.82
CA LEU A 105 11.56 -14.70 9.32
C LEU A 105 10.55 -14.19 10.35
N SER A 106 10.91 -13.20 11.16
CA SER A 106 9.99 -12.62 12.15
C SER A 106 9.51 -11.24 11.71
N VAL A 107 8.24 -10.93 12.02
CA VAL A 107 7.68 -9.58 11.94
C VAL A 107 7.52 -9.03 13.35
N ASP A 108 8.12 -7.89 13.62
CA ASP A 108 8.03 -7.24 14.94
C ASP A 108 6.97 -6.13 14.98
N ALA A 109 6.71 -5.64 16.19
CA ALA A 109 5.79 -4.53 16.43
C ALA A 109 6.19 -3.26 15.65
N ALA A 110 7.49 -3.00 15.48
CA ALA A 110 7.98 -1.83 14.76
C ALA A 110 7.65 -1.90 13.26
N THR A 111 7.78 -3.08 12.66
CA THR A 111 7.40 -3.33 11.26
C THR A 111 5.89 -3.17 11.08
N ALA A 112 5.08 -3.71 12.00
CA ALA A 112 3.63 -3.53 11.97
C ALA A 112 3.23 -2.05 12.09
N ALA A 113 3.80 -1.32 13.05
CA ALA A 113 3.52 0.10 13.28
C ALA A 113 3.92 1.00 12.11
N SER A 114 5.11 0.76 11.54
CA SER A 114 5.57 1.50 10.35
C SER A 114 4.71 1.19 9.12
N THR A 115 4.23 -0.05 8.96
CA THR A 115 3.33 -0.42 7.87
C THR A 115 1.97 0.29 7.99
N VAL A 116 1.39 0.35 9.20
CA VAL A 116 0.14 1.10 9.46
C VAL A 116 0.32 2.58 9.17
N THR A 117 1.37 3.20 9.70
CA THR A 117 1.67 4.62 9.49
C THR A 117 1.89 4.94 8.01
N GLY A 118 2.63 4.08 7.29
CA GLY A 118 2.89 4.25 5.87
C GLY A 118 1.62 4.09 5.03
N ALA A 119 0.76 3.13 5.35
CA ALA A 119 -0.52 2.96 4.70
C ALA A 119 -1.45 4.16 4.93
N ASP A 120 -1.52 4.67 6.16
CA ASP A 120 -2.32 5.83 6.51
C ASP A 120 -1.88 7.09 5.75
N THR A 121 -0.56 7.33 5.74
CA THR A 121 0.06 8.44 4.98
C THR A 121 -0.23 8.31 3.48
N LEU A 122 -0.18 7.10 2.93
CA LEU A 122 -0.46 6.86 1.52
C LEU A 122 -1.91 7.18 1.19
N ILE A 123 -2.86 6.69 1.99
CA ILE A 123 -4.28 6.92 1.77
C ILE A 123 -4.59 8.42 1.80
N THR A 124 -4.02 9.17 2.76
CA THR A 124 -4.16 10.63 2.83
C THR A 124 -3.66 11.34 1.57
N LYS A 125 -2.62 10.82 0.92
CA LYS A 125 -2.07 11.37 -0.35
C LYS A 125 -2.86 10.97 -1.59
N ALA A 126 -3.65 9.90 -1.51
CA ALA A 126 -4.38 9.35 -2.65
C ALA A 126 -5.73 10.04 -2.90
N VAL A 127 -6.20 10.85 -1.93
CA VAL A 127 -7.41 11.71 -2.02
C VAL A 127 -7.04 13.05 -2.67
#